data_AF-A0A7Y0TMA9-F1
#
_entry.id   AF-A0A7Y0TMA9-F1
#
_cell.length_a   1.000
_cell.length_b   1.000
_cell.length_c   1.000
_cell.angle_alpha   90.00
_cell.angle_beta   90.00
_cell.angle_gamma   90.00
#
_symmetry.space_group_name_H-M   'P 1'
#
loop_
_entity.id
_entity.type
_entity.pdbx_description
1 polymer ?
#
loop_
_entity_poly.entity_id
_entity_poly.type
_entity_poly.pdbx_seq_one_letter_code
_entity_poly.pdbx_strand_id
1 'polypeptide(L)'
;MPFVILDKKQAKIYSFQKDGQLLAEAPALLGIAIGDKYIPGTGQKKLSEIRIEERTTPAGRFHGRLGYDSHGEEVLWVDFDMAIAIHPVVTSNPKEHRLERLESPKPQDHRISFGCINVPRRYYITHISPLFKGTGGIVYVLPENSPVNQLLQTSKFSESTNS
;
A
#
# COMPACT_ATOMS: atom_id res chain seq x y z
N MET A 1 -17.86 -6.28 1.44
CA MET A 1 -16.87 -5.23 1.80
C MET A 1 -16.11 -4.87 0.55
N PRO A 2 -15.87 -3.59 0.23
CA PRO A 2 -15.05 -3.23 -0.91
C PRO A 2 -13.61 -3.70 -0.71
N PHE A 3 -12.85 -3.74 -1.79
CA PHE A 3 -11.46 -4.15 -1.74
C PHE A 3 -10.62 -3.47 -2.80
N VAL A 4 -9.31 -3.45 -2.57
CA VAL A 4 -8.31 -3.03 -3.55
C VAL A 4 -7.31 -4.15 -3.77
N ILE A 5 -6.75 -4.21 -4.97
CA ILE A 5 -5.65 -5.10 -5.33
C ILE A 5 -4.50 -4.25 -5.81
N LEU A 6 -3.33 -4.42 -5.20
CA LEU A 6 -2.06 -3.88 -5.68
C LEU A 6 -1.28 -4.99 -6.40
N ASP A 7 -1.04 -4.81 -7.70
CA ASP A 7 -0.09 -5.60 -8.47
C ASP A 7 1.29 -4.91 -8.40
N LYS A 8 2.19 -5.49 -7.60
CA LYS A 8 3.56 -4.97 -7.43
C LYS A 8 4.42 -5.10 -8.68
N LYS A 9 4.18 -6.11 -9.52
CA LYS A 9 4.97 -6.34 -10.74
C LYS A 9 4.64 -5.31 -11.81
N GLN A 10 3.39 -4.88 -11.87
CA GLN A 10 2.93 -3.83 -12.80
C GLN A 10 2.93 -2.43 -12.19
N ALA A 11 3.19 -2.30 -10.89
CA ALA A 11 3.07 -1.05 -10.15
C ALA A 11 1.70 -0.36 -10.34
N LYS A 12 0.63 -1.17 -10.31
CA LYS A 12 -0.76 -0.73 -10.50
C LYS A 12 -1.64 -1.13 -9.34
N ILE A 13 -2.56 -0.25 -8.98
CA ILE A 13 -3.61 -0.49 -7.99
C ILE A 13 -4.98 -0.44 -8.65
N TYR A 14 -5.85 -1.34 -8.23
CA TYR A 14 -7.22 -1.51 -8.71
C TYR A 14 -8.17 -1.45 -7.53
N SER A 15 -9.24 -0.66 -7.63
CA SER A 15 -10.28 -0.56 -6.61
C SER A 15 -11.56 -1.20 -7.08
N PHE A 16 -12.18 -1.99 -6.21
CA PHE A 16 -13.37 -2.77 -6.52
C PHE A 16 -14.48 -2.50 -5.52
N GLN A 17 -15.70 -2.45 -6.04
CA GLN A 17 -16.91 -2.45 -5.22
C GLN A 17 -17.08 -3.81 -4.54
N LYS A 18 -17.99 -3.85 -3.55
CA LYS A 18 -18.27 -5.06 -2.75
C LYS A 18 -18.78 -6.26 -3.57
N ASP A 19 -19.30 -6.01 -4.76
CA ASP A 19 -19.82 -7.00 -5.70
C ASP A 19 -18.78 -7.46 -6.74
N GLY A 20 -17.55 -6.95 -6.65
CA GLY A 20 -16.45 -7.28 -7.54
C GLY A 20 -16.37 -6.42 -8.82
N GLN A 21 -17.24 -5.43 -8.99
CA GLN A 21 -17.11 -4.49 -10.11
C GLN A 21 -15.87 -3.60 -9.94
N LEU A 22 -15.05 -3.50 -10.98
CA LEU A 22 -13.91 -2.59 -11.04
C LEU A 22 -14.43 -1.15 -11.01
N LEU A 23 -13.99 -0.37 -10.03
CA LEU A 23 -14.33 1.04 -9.87
C LEU A 23 -13.31 1.94 -10.58
N ALA A 24 -12.02 1.71 -10.36
CA ALA A 24 -10.95 2.50 -10.96
C ALA A 24 -9.59 1.77 -10.88
N GLU A 25 -8.65 2.19 -11.75
CA GLU A 25 -7.24 1.80 -11.69
C GLU A 25 -6.32 3.03 -11.67
N ALA A 26 -5.12 2.87 -11.13
CA ALA A 26 -4.08 3.89 -11.15
C ALA A 26 -2.66 3.30 -11.07
N PRO A 27 -1.63 4.02 -11.54
CA PRO A 27 -0.25 3.72 -11.18
C PRO A 27 -0.04 3.92 -9.67
N ALA A 28 0.92 3.20 -9.11
CA ALA A 28 1.32 3.32 -7.71
C ALA A 28 2.84 3.35 -7.59
N LEU A 29 3.37 4.13 -6.65
CA LEU A 29 4.77 4.02 -6.22
C LEU A 29 4.86 3.08 -5.02
N LEU A 30 5.91 2.27 -5.01
CA LEU A 30 6.09 1.17 -4.08
C LEU A 30 7.44 1.28 -3.37
N GLY A 31 7.62 0.42 -2.37
CA GLY A 31 8.89 0.23 -1.69
C GLY A 31 10.03 0.04 -2.68
N ILE A 32 11.16 0.72 -2.47
CA ILE A 32 12.29 0.66 -3.39
C ILE A 32 12.86 -0.76 -3.53
N ALA A 33 12.77 -1.58 -2.48
CA ALA A 33 13.18 -2.97 -2.54
C ALA A 33 12.08 -3.87 -3.12
N ILE A 34 12.52 -4.85 -3.90
CA ILE A 34 11.70 -5.97 -4.36
C ILE A 34 11.67 -7.01 -3.23
N GLY A 35 10.49 -7.37 -2.76
CA GLY A 35 10.31 -8.34 -1.70
C GLY A 35 8.88 -8.41 -1.20
N ASP A 36 8.49 -9.59 -0.70
CA ASP A 36 7.14 -9.86 -0.19
C ASP A 36 7.03 -9.73 1.34
N LYS A 37 8.17 -9.70 2.04
CA LYS A 37 8.21 -9.82 3.51
C LYS A 37 8.50 -8.50 4.17
N TYR A 38 7.72 -8.19 5.20
CA TYR A 38 8.06 -7.16 6.17
C TYR A 38 9.18 -7.66 7.10
N ILE A 39 10.13 -6.79 7.42
CA ILE A 39 11.17 -7.06 8.43
C ILE A 39 10.66 -6.52 9.78
N PRO A 40 10.48 -7.38 10.82
CA PRO A 40 9.97 -6.95 12.12
C PRO A 40 10.76 -5.78 12.71
N GLY A 41 10.03 -4.81 13.29
CA GLY A 41 10.63 -3.61 13.87
C GLY A 41 10.86 -2.45 12.89
N THR A 42 10.67 -2.64 11.58
CA THR A 42 10.95 -1.60 10.57
C THR A 42 10.08 -0.37 10.75
N GLY A 43 8.79 -0.54 11.03
CA GLY A 43 7.84 0.57 11.24
C GLY A 43 8.16 1.43 12.47
N GLN A 44 8.99 0.95 13.39
CA GLN A 44 9.41 1.66 14.60
C GLN A 44 10.76 2.39 14.45
N LYS A 45 11.48 2.15 13.34
CA LYS A 45 12.77 2.80 13.05
C LYS A 45 12.55 4.23 12.56
N LYS A 46 13.55 5.08 12.76
CA LYS A 46 13.59 6.36 12.03
C LYS A 46 13.78 6.06 10.54
N LEU A 47 13.22 6.89 9.66
CA LEU A 47 13.38 6.73 8.21
C LEU A 47 14.86 6.63 7.77
N SER A 48 15.76 7.35 8.43
CA SER A 48 17.22 7.28 8.16
C SER A 48 17.86 5.93 8.51
N GLU A 49 17.23 5.14 9.37
CA GLU A 49 17.73 3.86 9.88
C GLU A 49 17.16 2.65 9.11
N ILE A 50 16.12 2.87 8.30
CA ILE A 50 15.53 1.83 7.46
C ILE A 50 16.44 1.60 6.25
N ARG A 51 17.08 0.43 6.20
CA ARG A 51 17.98 0.08 5.10
C ARG A 51 17.20 -0.17 3.82
N ILE A 52 17.85 -0.05 2.67
CA ILE A 52 17.17 -0.13 1.36
C ILE A 52 16.45 -1.47 1.21
N GLU A 53 17.07 -2.58 1.62
CA GLU A 53 16.51 -3.92 1.57
C GLU A 53 15.26 -4.12 2.45
N GLU A 54 15.06 -3.26 3.45
CA GLU A 54 13.88 -3.29 4.35
C GLU A 54 12.71 -2.49 3.79
N ARG A 55 12.94 -1.65 2.77
CA ARG A 55 11.94 -0.76 2.17
C ARG A 55 11.09 -1.49 1.14
N THR A 56 10.45 -2.58 1.55
CA THR A 56 9.55 -3.39 0.72
C THR A 56 8.11 -2.96 0.92
N THR A 57 7.26 -3.12 -0.10
CA THR A 57 5.81 -3.18 0.10
C THR A 57 5.41 -4.64 0.35
N PRO A 58 5.02 -5.02 1.59
CA PRO A 58 4.80 -6.42 1.94
C PRO A 58 3.58 -6.99 1.22
N ALA A 59 3.69 -8.24 0.75
CA ALA A 59 2.57 -8.96 0.17
C ALA A 59 1.66 -9.48 1.28
N GLY A 60 0.35 -9.49 1.05
CA GLY A 60 -0.59 -9.92 2.07
C GLY A 60 -2.04 -9.61 1.75
N ARG A 61 -2.91 -10.04 2.68
CA ARG A 61 -4.31 -9.64 2.76
C ARG A 61 -4.49 -8.87 4.05
N PHE A 62 -4.82 -7.60 3.93
CA PHE A 62 -4.90 -6.69 5.07
C PHE A 62 -6.30 -6.10 5.21
N HIS A 63 -6.67 -5.75 6.45
CA HIS A 63 -7.89 -5.00 6.70
C HIS A 63 -7.54 -3.50 6.67
N GLY A 64 -7.85 -2.86 5.54
CA GLY A 64 -7.60 -1.44 5.34
C GLY A 64 -8.61 -0.56 6.06
N ARG A 65 -8.12 0.47 6.77
CA ARG A 65 -8.98 1.45 7.46
C ARG A 65 -8.42 2.86 7.29
N LEU A 66 -9.33 3.82 7.06
CA LEU A 66 -8.94 5.23 7.06
C LEU A 66 -8.50 5.67 8.45
N GLY A 67 -7.50 6.52 8.50
CA GLY A 67 -7.02 7.19 9.69
C GLY A 67 -6.20 8.40 9.30
N TYR A 68 -5.40 8.92 10.24
CA TYR A 68 -4.53 10.06 10.03
C TYR A 68 -3.09 9.68 10.34
N ASP A 69 -2.15 10.19 9.57
CA ASP A 69 -0.72 10.08 9.86
C ASP A 69 -0.26 11.09 10.93
N SER A 70 1.02 11.09 11.27
CA SER A 70 1.61 12.00 12.25
C SER A 70 1.57 13.48 11.85
N HIS A 71 1.27 13.77 10.58
CA HIS A 71 1.12 15.12 10.06
C HIS A 71 -0.34 15.58 9.99
N GLY A 72 -1.29 14.71 10.37
CA GLY A 72 -2.72 14.99 10.30
C GLY A 72 -3.34 14.78 8.91
N GLU A 73 -2.60 14.16 7.99
CA GLU A 73 -3.10 13.85 6.64
C GLU A 73 -3.87 12.52 6.66
N GLU A 74 -5.00 12.46 5.96
CA GLU A 74 -5.78 11.22 5.85
C GLU A 74 -5.01 10.19 5.02
N VAL A 75 -4.88 8.98 5.57
CA VAL A 75 -4.28 7.83 4.90
C VAL A 75 -5.18 6.61 5.05
N LEU A 76 -5.07 5.69 4.09
CA LEU A 76 -5.65 4.35 4.23
C LEU A 76 -4.56 3.44 4.80
N TRP A 77 -4.62 3.17 6.09
CA TRP A 77 -3.72 2.20 6.72
C TRP A 77 -3.94 0.83 6.10
N VAL A 78 -2.88 0.26 5.54
CA VAL A 78 -2.85 -1.14 5.10
C VAL A 78 -2.57 -2.00 6.33
N ASP A 79 -1.52 -1.64 7.07
CA ASP A 79 -1.19 -2.22 8.37
C ASP A 79 -0.55 -1.12 9.24
N PHE A 80 -1.15 -0.87 10.41
CA PHE A 80 -0.73 0.21 11.29
C PHE A 80 0.59 -0.12 12.00
N ASP A 81 0.78 -1.35 12.47
CA ASP A 81 1.97 -1.77 13.22
C ASP A 81 3.22 -1.86 12.33
N MET A 82 3.01 -2.17 11.05
CA MET A 82 4.07 -2.12 10.03
C MET A 82 4.34 -0.70 9.50
N ALA A 83 3.51 0.29 9.88
CA ALA A 83 3.53 1.65 9.33
C ALA A 83 3.42 1.68 7.79
N ILE A 84 2.55 0.85 7.21
CA ILE A 84 2.30 0.78 5.76
C ILE A 84 0.91 1.35 5.46
N ALA A 85 0.85 2.33 4.58
CA ALA A 85 -0.39 2.97 4.15
C ALA A 85 -0.46 3.17 2.63
N ILE A 86 -1.69 3.30 2.12
CA ILE A 86 -1.98 3.90 0.83
C ILE A 86 -2.28 5.39 1.07
N HIS A 87 -1.59 6.28 0.37
CA HIS A 87 -1.80 7.72 0.50
C HIS A 87 -1.48 8.48 -0.80
N PRO A 88 -1.96 9.73 -0.95
CA PRO A 88 -1.56 10.57 -2.06
C PRO A 88 -0.04 10.73 -2.16
N VAL A 89 0.48 10.75 -3.38
CA VAL A 89 1.90 11.02 -3.65
C VAL A 89 2.35 12.35 -3.02
N VAL A 90 3.49 12.30 -2.34
CA VAL A 90 4.10 13.45 -1.65
C VAL A 90 5.20 14.05 -2.52
N THR A 91 5.09 15.34 -2.85
CA THR A 91 5.95 16.03 -3.82
C THR A 91 6.86 17.10 -3.19
N SER A 92 7.04 17.07 -1.86
CA SER A 92 7.86 18.04 -1.13
C SER A 92 9.35 17.97 -1.48
N ASN A 93 9.85 16.82 -1.96
CA ASN A 93 11.20 16.65 -2.44
C ASN A 93 11.22 16.50 -3.97
N PRO A 94 11.51 17.58 -4.74
CA PRO A 94 11.48 17.51 -6.20
C PRO A 94 12.54 16.58 -6.80
N LYS A 95 13.65 16.31 -6.09
CA LYS A 95 14.73 15.42 -6.56
C LYS A 95 14.32 13.96 -6.69
N GLU A 96 13.19 13.58 -6.09
CA GLU A 96 12.67 12.23 -6.16
C GLU A 96 11.86 11.97 -7.44
N HIS A 97 11.45 13.03 -8.16
CA HIS A 97 10.71 12.95 -9.41
C HIS A 97 9.48 12.02 -9.33
N ARG A 98 8.74 12.08 -8.21
CA ARG A 98 7.67 11.12 -7.92
C ARG A 98 6.50 11.19 -8.90
N LEU A 99 6.21 12.37 -9.47
CA LEU A 99 5.14 12.50 -10.45
C LEU A 99 5.56 11.87 -11.79
N GLU A 100 6.78 12.15 -12.23
CA GLU A 100 7.36 11.58 -13.45
C GLU A 100 7.50 10.05 -13.33
N ARG A 101 7.84 9.55 -12.14
CA ARG A 101 7.85 8.10 -11.84
C ARG A 101 6.47 7.47 -11.96
N LEU A 102 5.39 8.15 -11.55
CA LEU A 102 4.01 7.66 -11.73
C LEU A 102 3.57 7.64 -13.19
N GLU A 103 4.15 8.51 -14.02
CA GLU A 103 3.88 8.59 -15.46
C GLU A 103 4.72 7.62 -16.29
N SER A 104 5.79 7.06 -15.72
CA SER A 104 6.64 6.11 -16.43
C SER A 104 5.88 4.83 -16.81
N PRO A 105 6.07 4.29 -18.02
CA PRO A 105 5.51 2.99 -18.38
C PRO A 105 6.29 1.81 -17.77
N LYS A 106 7.43 2.05 -17.11
CA LYS A 106 8.30 0.99 -16.57
C LYS A 106 8.03 0.79 -15.07
N PRO A 107 7.54 -0.39 -14.64
CA PRO A 107 7.26 -0.65 -13.22
C PRO A 107 8.46 -0.45 -12.28
N GLN A 108 9.69 -0.58 -12.78
CA GLN A 108 10.90 -0.34 -12.01
C GLN A 108 11.06 1.12 -11.59
N ASP A 109 10.58 2.07 -12.39
CA ASP A 109 10.70 3.50 -12.09
C ASP A 109 9.80 3.90 -10.90
N HIS A 110 8.79 3.09 -10.58
CA HIS A 110 7.84 3.30 -9.51
C HIS A 110 8.40 2.91 -8.12
N ARG A 111 9.59 2.33 -8.06
CA ARG A 111 10.25 1.86 -6.83
C ARG A 111 11.02 3.01 -6.19
N ILE A 112 10.47 3.60 -5.13
CA ILE A 112 11.07 4.77 -4.46
C ILE A 112 10.66 4.96 -2.99
N SER A 113 9.55 4.36 -2.55
CA SER A 113 9.04 4.58 -1.20
C SER A 113 9.78 3.73 -0.16
N PHE A 114 9.45 3.95 1.12
CA PHE A 114 9.90 3.14 2.24
C PHE A 114 9.02 1.89 2.48
N GLY A 115 7.97 1.71 1.68
CA GLY A 115 7.03 0.59 1.79
C GLY A 115 5.58 1.02 1.52
N CYS A 116 5.22 2.26 1.90
CA CYS A 116 3.92 2.84 1.60
C CYS A 116 3.61 2.86 0.10
N ILE A 117 2.32 2.82 -0.22
CA ILE A 117 1.79 2.79 -1.57
C ILE A 117 1.34 4.22 -1.91
N ASN A 118 2.06 4.90 -2.81
CA ASN A 118 1.72 6.28 -3.17
C ASN A 118 0.94 6.29 -4.48
N VAL A 119 -0.21 6.94 -4.48
CA VAL A 119 -1.11 7.00 -5.64
C VAL A 119 -1.35 8.45 -6.08
N PRO A 120 -1.81 8.69 -7.32
CA PRO A 120 -2.25 10.02 -7.72
C PRO A 120 -3.30 10.58 -6.76
N ARG A 121 -3.14 11.84 -6.35
CA ARG A 121 -4.05 12.51 -5.39
C ARG A 121 -5.52 12.39 -5.82
N ARG A 122 -5.80 12.55 -7.11
CA ARG A 122 -7.16 12.41 -7.67
C ARG A 122 -7.73 11.01 -7.46
N TYR A 123 -6.94 9.96 -7.72
CA TYR A 123 -7.38 8.58 -7.50
C TYR A 123 -7.73 8.33 -6.03
N TYR A 124 -6.90 8.84 -5.11
CA TYR A 124 -7.14 8.70 -3.68
C TYR A 124 -8.45 9.37 -3.24
N ILE A 125 -8.62 10.65 -3.56
CA ILE A 125 -9.76 11.46 -3.11
C ILE A 125 -11.07 11.01 -3.78
N THR A 126 -11.03 10.63 -5.05
CA THR A 126 -12.24 10.26 -5.81
C THR A 126 -12.66 8.80 -5.58
N HIS A 127 -11.71 7.90 -5.32
CA HIS A 127 -12.01 6.46 -5.24
C HIS A 127 -11.65 5.85 -3.89
N ILE A 128 -10.42 5.99 -3.40
CA ILE A 128 -9.99 5.27 -2.19
C ILE A 128 -10.68 5.78 -0.92
N SER A 129 -10.61 7.07 -0.63
CA SER A 129 -11.19 7.63 0.59
C SER A 129 -12.71 7.39 0.68
N PRO A 130 -13.52 7.70 -0.35
CA PRO A 130 -14.95 7.41 -0.32
C PRO A 130 -15.28 5.92 -0.20
N LEU A 131 -14.51 5.05 -0.87
CA LEU A 131 -14.77 3.61 -0.90
C LEU A 131 -14.57 2.96 0.48
N PHE A 132 -13.59 3.42 1.26
CA PHE A 132 -13.27 2.84 2.58
C PHE A 132 -13.94 3.56 3.76
N LYS A 133 -14.62 4.69 3.51
CA LYS A 133 -15.25 5.49 4.57
C LYS A 133 -16.34 4.71 5.30
N GLY A 134 -16.29 4.75 6.64
CA GLY A 134 -17.28 4.14 7.54
C GLY A 134 -17.30 2.61 7.60
N THR A 135 -16.72 1.91 6.63
CA THR A 135 -16.80 0.44 6.52
C THR A 135 -15.45 -0.26 6.54
N GLY A 136 -14.36 0.44 6.18
CA GLY A 136 -13.08 -0.21 5.89
C GLY A 136 -13.14 -1.05 4.62
N GLY A 137 -12.12 -1.86 4.39
CA GLY A 137 -12.04 -2.71 3.21
C GLY A 137 -10.93 -3.74 3.28
N ILE A 138 -10.83 -4.63 2.29
CA ILE A 138 -9.65 -5.48 2.15
C ILE A 138 -8.65 -4.84 1.21
N VAL A 139 -7.37 -4.83 1.60
CA VAL A 139 -6.25 -4.52 0.73
C VAL A 139 -5.52 -5.82 0.44
N TYR A 140 -5.54 -6.24 -0.83
CA TYR A 140 -4.68 -7.32 -1.31
C TYR A 140 -3.42 -6.72 -1.92
N VAL A 141 -2.25 -7.13 -1.44
CA VAL A 141 -0.97 -6.80 -2.08
C VAL A 141 -0.42 -8.09 -2.67
N LEU A 142 -0.42 -8.19 -3.99
CA LEU A 142 0.02 -9.40 -4.71
C LEU A 142 1.53 -9.61 -4.55
N PRO A 143 1.99 -10.88 -4.41
CA PRO A 143 3.40 -11.17 -4.25
C PRO A 143 4.14 -11.00 -5.57
N GLU A 144 5.43 -10.73 -5.48
CA GLU A 144 6.30 -10.66 -6.65
C GLU A 144 7.27 -11.84 -6.77
N ASN A 145 7.65 -12.45 -5.64
CA ASN A 145 8.56 -13.59 -5.58
C ASN A 145 7.83 -14.89 -5.20
N SER A 146 6.77 -14.78 -4.40
CA SER A 146 6.05 -15.93 -3.85
C SER A 146 4.84 -16.31 -4.72
N PRO A 147 4.39 -17.58 -4.71
CA PRO A 147 3.16 -17.99 -5.39
C PRO A 147 1.92 -17.30 -4.79
N VAL A 148 0.99 -16.85 -5.64
CA VAL A 148 -0.23 -16.13 -5.21
C VAL A 148 -1.14 -16.95 -4.27
N ASN A 149 -1.09 -18.28 -4.37
CA ASN A 149 -1.90 -19.16 -3.52
C ASN A 149 -1.56 -19.03 -2.02
N GLN A 150 -0.37 -18.54 -1.66
CA GLN A 150 0.00 -18.25 -0.27
C GLN A 150 -0.78 -17.07 0.31
N LEU A 151 -1.26 -16.12 -0.52
CA LEU A 151 -2.16 -15.05 -0.06
C LEU A 151 -3.58 -15.52 0.22
N LEU A 152 -4.01 -16.57 -0.48
CA LEU A 152 -5.37 -17.10 -0.41
C LEU A 152 -5.51 -18.15 0.69
N GLN A 153 -4.40 -18.64 1.23
CA GLN A 153 -4.40 -19.42 2.46
C GLN A 153 -4.77 -18.49 3.60
N THR A 154 -5.97 -18.69 4.12
CA THR A 154 -6.49 -18.00 5.30
C THR A 154 -5.51 -18.20 6.45
N SER A 155 -4.69 -17.19 6.74
CA SER A 155 -4.02 -17.09 8.02
C SER A 155 -5.13 -17.07 9.08
N LYS A 156 -5.17 -18.13 9.90
CA LYS A 156 -6.02 -18.18 11.09
C LYS A 156 -5.76 -16.90 11.87
N PHE A 157 -6.81 -16.10 12.06
CA PHE A 157 -6.77 -14.96 12.96
C PHE A 157 -6.25 -15.44 14.32
N SER A 158 -5.09 -14.95 14.74
CA SER A 158 -4.84 -14.83 16.18
C SER A 158 -5.65 -13.63 16.64
N GLU A 159 -6.80 -13.90 17.24
CA GLU A 159 -7.48 -12.92 18.07
C GLU A 159 -6.50 -12.52 19.18
N SER A 160 -5.88 -11.35 19.06
CA SER A 160 -5.36 -10.65 20.22
C SER A 160 -6.54 -10.02 20.93
N THR A 161 -7.22 -10.83 21.75
CA THR A 161 -7.94 -10.30 22.91
C THR A 161 -6.94 -9.54 23.77
N ASN A 162 -7.25 -8.30 24.11
CA ASN A 162 -6.89 -7.65 25.37
C ASN A 162 -7.94 -6.54 25.56
N SER A 163 -8.95 -6.72 26.41
CA SER A 163 -8.94 -6.63 27.89
C SER A 163 -8.53 -5.25 28.37
#